data_AF-A0A7Y9I3V4-F1
#
_entry.id   AF-A0A7Y9I3V4-F1
#
_cell.length_a   1.000
_cell.length_b   1.000
_cell.length_c   1.000
_cell.angle_alpha   90.00
_cell.angle_beta   90.00
_cell.angle_gamma   90.00
#
_symmetry.space_group_name_H-M   'P 1'
#
loop_
_entity.id
_entity.type
_entity.pdbx_description
1 polymer ?
#
loop_
_entity_poly.entity_id
_entity_poly.type
_entity_poly.pdbx_seq_one_letter_code
_entity_poly.pdbx_strand_id
1 'polypeptide(L)'
;MSSTLERRVHLLLAQEQYERVADRARRRHTSVGAVIREAIDLSFTRELDVRVAAADRILAWGDDNDEPPEEWSESKRALEDELAAKSS
;
A
#
# COMPACT_ATOMS: atom_id res chain seq x y z
N MET A 1 7.90 22.81 -2.82
CA MET A 1 7.88 23.03 -4.29
C MET A 1 6.44 23.22 -4.72
N SER A 2 6.14 24.28 -5.47
CA SER A 2 4.76 24.64 -5.86
C SER A 2 4.19 23.60 -6.82
N SER A 3 3.22 22.80 -6.35
CA SER A 3 2.42 21.93 -7.22
C SER A 3 1.32 22.79 -7.86
N THR A 4 1.64 23.42 -8.98
CA THR A 4 0.66 24.18 -9.75
C THR A 4 -0.42 23.21 -10.26
N LEU A 5 -1.69 23.48 -9.97
CA LEU A 5 -2.81 22.66 -10.44
C LEU A 5 -3.09 23.00 -11.91
N GLU A 6 -2.45 22.29 -12.83
CA GLU A 6 -2.47 22.59 -14.27
C GLU A 6 -3.65 21.96 -15.03
N ARG A 7 -4.30 20.94 -14.45
CA ARG A 7 -5.36 20.18 -15.10
C ARG A 7 -6.65 20.28 -14.28
N ARG A 8 -7.75 20.68 -14.94
CA ARG A 8 -9.10 20.69 -14.37
C ARG A 8 -9.87 19.46 -14.83
N VAL A 9 -10.42 18.72 -13.88
CA VAL A 9 -11.27 17.55 -14.13
C VAL A 9 -12.69 17.88 -13.68
N HIS A 10 -13.70 17.45 -14.44
CA HIS A 10 -15.09 17.47 -14.03
C HIS A 10 -15.47 16.05 -13.58
N LEU A 11 -15.96 15.90 -12.35
CA LEU A 11 -16.33 14.63 -11.75
C LEU A 11 -17.78 14.72 -11.27
N LEU A 12 -18.59 13.71 -11.60
CA LEU A 12 -19.91 13.55 -11.03
C LEU A 12 -19.83 12.56 -9.86
N LEU A 13 -20.41 12.95 -8.73
CA LEU A 13 -20.50 12.13 -7.52
C LEU A 13 -21.96 11.85 -7.22
N ALA A 14 -22.24 10.67 -6.67
CA ALA A 14 -23.52 10.44 -6.03
C ALA A 14 -23.69 11.39 -4.84
N GLN A 15 -24.94 11.75 -4.50
CA GLN A 15 -25.24 12.71 -3.44
C GLN A 15 -24.56 12.33 -2.11
N GLU A 16 -24.66 11.06 -1.71
CA GLU A 16 -24.06 10.52 -0.48
C GLU A 16 -22.53 10.64 -0.48
N GLN A 17 -21.89 10.46 -1.64
CA GLN A 17 -20.43 10.58 -1.78
C GLN A 17 -20.01 12.05 -1.61
N TYR A 18 -20.74 12.97 -2.25
CA TYR A 18 -20.49 14.40 -2.11
C TYR A 18 -20.63 14.85 -0.65
N GLU A 19 -21.70 14.44 0.04
CA GLU A 19 -21.94 14.78 1.43
C GLU A 19 -20.78 14.34 2.34
N ARG A 20 -20.30 13.11 2.19
CA ARG A 20 -19.15 12.59 2.95
C ARG A 20 -17.88 13.42 2.73
N VAL A 21 -17.60 13.80 1.49
CA VAL A 21 -16.40 14.60 1.16
C VAL A 21 -16.56 16.04 1.66
N ALA A 22 -17.73 16.64 1.48
CA ALA A 22 -18.03 18.01 1.92
C ALA A 22 -17.96 18.15 3.45
N ASP A 23 -18.50 17.18 4.17
CA ASP A 23 -18.44 17.11 5.63
C ASP A 23 -17.00 16.98 6.14
N ARG A 24 -16.18 16.14 5.49
CA ARG A 24 -14.75 16.04 5.79
C ARG A 24 -13.98 17.33 5.48
N ALA A 25 -14.29 17.98 4.36
CA ALA A 25 -13.69 19.26 3.99
C ALA A 25 -14.01 20.35 5.02
N ARG A 26 -15.27 20.41 5.47
CA ARG A 26 -15.74 21.33 6.51
C ARG A 26 -15.00 21.13 7.82
N ARG A 27 -14.92 19.89 8.33
CA ARG A 27 -14.19 19.57 9.57
C ARG A 27 -12.71 19.95 9.52
N ARG A 28 -12.11 19.88 8.33
CA ARG A 28 -10.68 20.15 8.11
C ARG A 28 -10.40 21.58 7.65
N HIS A 29 -11.41 22.44 7.57
CA HIS A 29 -11.32 23.80 7.04
C HIS A 29 -10.59 23.88 5.68
N THR A 30 -10.86 22.92 4.80
CA THR A 30 -10.26 22.84 3.46
C THR A 30 -11.33 22.74 2.38
N SER A 31 -10.91 22.74 1.11
CA SER A 31 -11.82 22.58 -0.03
C SER A 31 -12.14 21.10 -0.30
N VAL A 32 -13.31 20.83 -0.86
CA VAL A 32 -13.69 19.49 -1.39
C VAL A 32 -12.63 18.98 -2.36
N GLY A 33 -12.12 19.84 -3.25
CA GLY A 33 -11.07 19.48 -4.21
C GLY A 33 -9.75 19.09 -3.54
N ALA A 34 -9.40 19.67 -2.38
CA ALA A 34 -8.22 19.26 -1.63
C ALA A 34 -8.40 17.87 -1.00
N VAL A 35 -9.58 17.57 -0.46
CA VAL A 35 -9.90 16.24 0.08
C VAL A 35 -9.87 15.18 -1.01
N ILE A 36 -10.41 15.48 -2.19
CA ILE A 36 -10.38 14.56 -3.34
C ILE A 36 -8.93 14.29 -3.77
N ARG A 37 -8.09 15.33 -3.88
CA ARG A 37 -6.67 15.15 -4.22
C ARG A 37 -5.93 14.30 -3.18
N GLU A 38 -6.13 14.56 -1.89
CA GLU A 38 -5.54 13.75 -0.81
C GLU A 38 -5.96 12.28 -0.92
N ALA A 39 -7.24 12.02 -1.19
CA ALA A 39 -7.73 10.65 -1.37
C ALA A 39 -7.10 9.96 -2.59
N ILE A 40 -6.92 10.70 -3.69
CA ILE A 40 -6.21 10.23 -4.89
C ILE A 40 -4.76 9.91 -4.54
N ASP A 41 -4.04 10.82 -3.90
CA ASP A 41 -2.64 10.62 -3.51
C ASP A 41 -2.48 9.39 -2.61
N LEU A 42 -3.40 9.17 -1.67
CA LEU A 42 -3.42 7.98 -0.83
C LEU A 42 -3.67 6.70 -1.64
N SER A 43 -4.57 6.74 -2.63
CA SER A 43 -4.85 5.59 -3.48
C SER A 43 -3.71 5.22 -4.43
N PHE A 44 -2.89 6.21 -4.81
CA PHE A 44 -1.74 6.03 -5.72
C PHE A 44 -0.39 6.09 -4.99
N THR A 45 -0.37 6.00 -3.66
CA THR A 45 0.89 5.97 -2.91
C THR A 45 1.64 4.69 -3.26
N ARG A 46 2.87 4.85 -3.79
CA ARG A 46 3.78 3.79 -4.27
C ARG A 46 3.90 2.57 -3.38
N GLU A 47 3.65 2.66 -2.07
CA GLU A 47 3.71 1.50 -1.18
C GLU A 47 2.70 0.41 -1.55
N LEU A 48 1.50 0.76 -2.01
CA LEU A 48 0.53 -0.25 -2.46
C LEU A 48 1.05 -0.97 -3.71
N ASP A 49 1.54 -0.23 -4.70
CA ASP A 49 2.11 -0.80 -5.92
C ASP A 49 3.38 -1.62 -5.63
N VAL A 50 4.24 -1.17 -4.71
CA VAL A 50 5.44 -1.90 -4.29
C VAL A 50 5.08 -3.19 -3.56
N ARG A 51 4.06 -3.17 -2.70
CA ARG A 51 3.58 -4.37 -1.99
C ARG A 51 2.94 -5.38 -2.94
N VAL A 52 2.10 -4.90 -3.87
CA VAL A 52 1.49 -5.75 -4.90
C VAL A 52 2.59 -6.35 -5.78
N ALA A 53 3.52 -5.55 -6.30
CA ALA A 53 4.64 -6.05 -7.10
C ALA A 53 5.61 -6.96 -6.33
N ALA A 54 5.70 -6.83 -5.00
CA ALA A 54 6.46 -7.76 -4.17
C ALA A 54 5.70 -9.08 -3.98
N ALA A 55 4.39 -9.03 -3.74
CA ALA A 55 3.54 -10.22 -3.65
C ALA A 55 3.55 -11.01 -4.96
N ASP A 56 3.41 -10.34 -6.11
CA ASP A 56 3.47 -10.96 -7.43
C ASP A 56 4.80 -11.69 -7.66
N ARG A 57 5.92 -11.09 -7.21
CA ARG A 57 7.24 -11.73 -7.30
C ARG A 57 7.37 -12.95 -6.39
N ILE A 58 6.80 -12.93 -5.20
CA ILE A 58 6.81 -14.08 -4.27
C ILE A 58 5.97 -15.22 -4.84
N LEU A 59 4.79 -14.91 -5.39
CA LEU A 59 3.91 -15.91 -5.99
C LEU A 59 4.56 -16.54 -7.23
N ALA A 60 5.10 -15.72 -8.13
CA ALA A 60 5.83 -16.22 -9.30
C ALA A 60 7.04 -17.08 -8.92
N TRP A 61 7.77 -16.70 -7.86
CA TRP A 61 8.88 -17.53 -7.35
C TRP A 61 8.39 -18.89 -6.86
N GLY A 62 7.26 -18.95 -6.16
CA GLY A 62 6.67 -20.22 -5.72
C GLY A 62 6.21 -21.11 -6.87
N ASP A 63 5.66 -20.53 -7.94
CA ASP A 63 5.26 -21.27 -9.15
C ASP A 63 6.47 -21.84 -9.92
N ASP A 64 7.61 -21.15 -9.89
CA ASP A 64 8.85 -21.54 -10.59
C ASP A 64 9.74 -22.49 -9.76
N ASN A 65 9.48 -22.68 -8.46
CA ASN A 65 10.29 -23.53 -7.57
C ASN A 65 9.49 -24.75 -7.10
N ASP A 66 9.73 -25.88 -7.74
CA ASP A 66 9.17 -27.21 -7.40
C ASP A 66 9.95 -27.93 -6.28
N GLU A 67 10.72 -27.20 -5.46
CA GLU A 67 11.47 -27.82 -4.37
C GLU A 67 10.51 -28.41 -3.32
N PRO A 68 10.78 -29.65 -2.85
CA PRO A 68 10.00 -30.24 -1.77
C PRO A 68 10.03 -29.31 -0.55
N PRO A 69 8.90 -29.11 0.14
CA PRO A 69 8.88 -28.28 1.33
C PRO A 69 9.86 -28.84 2.36
N GLU A 70 10.76 -27.98 2.86
CA GLU A 70 11.66 -28.34 3.95
C GLU A 70 10.86 -28.72 5.19
N GLU A 71 11.36 -29.71 5.93
CA GLU A 71 10.80 -30.06 7.22
C GLU A 71 10.98 -28.90 8.20
N TRP A 72 9.87 -28.37 8.70
CA TRP A 72 9.85 -27.19 9.58
C TRP A 72 10.80 -27.32 10.79
N SER A 73 11.01 -28.54 11.28
CA SER A 73 11.91 -28.80 12.41
C SER A 73 13.38 -28.53 12.11
N GLU A 74 13.81 -28.68 10.85
CA GLU A 74 15.17 -28.44 10.40
C GLU A 74 15.41 -26.94 10.19
N SER A 75 14.51 -26.26 9.47
CA SER A 75 14.61 -24.81 9.25
C SER A 75 14.54 -24.04 10.58
N LYS A 76 13.70 -24.49 11.53
CA LYS A 76 13.63 -23.88 12.87
C LYS A 76 14.95 -24.00 13.63
N ARG A 77 15.58 -25.18 13.62
CA ARG A 77 16.85 -25.41 14.31
C ARG A 77 17.96 -24.54 13.72
N ALA A 78 18.04 -24.45 12.40
CA ALA A 78 19.02 -23.60 11.71
C ALA A 78 18.87 -22.11 12.09
N LEU A 79 17.63 -21.61 12.19
CA LEU A 79 17.36 -20.23 12.62
C LEU A 79 17.72 -19.98 14.09
N GLU A 80 17.48 -20.96 14.98
CA GLU A 80 17.84 -20.87 16.39
C GLU A 80 19.37 -20.83 16.58
N ASP A 81 20.11 -21.65 15.83
CA ASP A 81 21.58 -21.66 15.83
C ASP A 81 22.16 -20.33 15.32
N GLU A 82 21.59 -19.78 14.23
CA GLU A 82 22.01 -18.47 13.69
C GLU A 82 21.75 -17.34 14.69
N LEU A 83 20.59 -17.37 15.37
CA LEU A 83 20.23 -16.37 16.38
C LEU A 83 21.17 -16.42 17.61
N ALA A 84 21.53 -17.62 18.05
CA ALA A 84 22.48 -17.82 19.14
C ALA A 84 23.88 -17.28 18.78
N ALA A 85 24.33 -17.52 17.55
CA ALA A 85 25.61 -17.03 17.05
C ALA A 85 25.69 -15.50 16.95
N LYS A 86 24.58 -14.82 16.61
CA LYS A 86 24.51 -13.35 16.55
C LYS A 86 24.41 -12.67 17.91
N SER A 87 24.08 -13.43 18.95
CA SER A 87 23.87 -12.91 20.31
C SER A 87 25.09 -13.10 21.23
N SER A 88 26.15 -13.74 20.74
CA SER A 88 27.45 -13.92 21.41
C SER A 88 28.49 -12.90 20.92
#